data_AF-A0A930AVD4-F1
#
_entry.id   AF-A0A930AVD4-F1
#
_cell.length_a   1.000
_cell.length_b   1.000
_cell.length_c   1.000
_cell.angle_alpha   90.00
_cell.angle_beta   90.00
_cell.angle_gamma   90.00
#
_symmetry.space_group_name_H-M   'P 1'
#
loop_
_entity.id
_entity.type
_entity.pdbx_description
1 polymer ?
#
loop_
_entity_poly.entity_id
_entity_poly.type
_entity_poly.pdbx_seq_one_letter_code
_entity_poly.pdbx_strand_id
1 'polypeptide(L)'
;MSTHKKVSLSEVNQSIETPKNNHFWQNLKAFLGPGALVAVGYMDPGNWITSVVGGASYKYTLLFVILISSLIAMQLQQMAGKLGIVTRMDLAQATAHHAPKWLRHILWVIVELALMATDLAEVLGSAIALHLLFGIPIMGAIFITVLDVFLLLGIMKLGFKKIEAIVSTLIFTILLIFVYF
;
A
#
# COMPACT_ATOMS: atom_id res chain seq x y z
N MET A 1 8.98 -33.21 -17.14
CA MET A 1 9.72 -32.04 -16.61
C MET A 1 8.73 -31.20 -15.81
N SER A 2 8.70 -31.39 -14.49
CA SER A 2 7.72 -30.80 -13.57
C SER A 2 7.98 -29.29 -13.44
N THR A 3 7.20 -28.46 -14.12
CA THR A 3 7.19 -27.02 -13.88
C THR A 3 6.44 -26.76 -12.57
N HIS A 4 7.18 -26.63 -11.48
CA HIS A 4 6.67 -26.04 -10.25
C HIS A 4 6.05 -24.68 -10.57
N LYS A 5 4.71 -24.63 -10.65
CA LYS A 5 3.96 -23.39 -10.86
C LYS A 5 4.12 -22.57 -9.58
N LYS A 6 5.08 -21.63 -9.56
CA LYS A 6 5.30 -20.75 -8.41
C LYS A 6 4.02 -19.95 -8.17
N VAL A 7 3.39 -20.21 -7.04
CA VAL A 7 2.15 -19.55 -6.62
C VAL A 7 2.52 -18.19 -6.02
N SER A 8 1.76 -17.14 -6.35
CA SER A 8 1.98 -15.80 -5.77
C SER A 8 1.79 -15.82 -4.25
N LEU A 9 2.63 -15.08 -3.52
CA LEU A 9 2.62 -14.98 -2.06
C LEU A 9 2.52 -16.35 -1.35
N SER A 10 3.39 -17.31 -1.69
CA SER A 10 3.29 -18.71 -1.23
C SER A 10 3.22 -18.91 0.29
N GLU A 11 3.69 -17.92 1.07
CA GLU A 11 3.68 -17.94 2.54
C GLU A 11 2.32 -17.58 3.15
N VAL A 12 1.47 -16.85 2.41
CA VAL A 12 0.21 -16.27 2.92
C VAL A 12 -0.99 -16.58 2.01
N ASN A 13 -0.75 -17.12 0.82
CA ASN A 13 -1.81 -17.42 -0.13
C ASN A 13 -2.81 -18.41 0.47
N GLN A 14 -4.10 -18.05 0.43
CA GLN A 14 -5.21 -18.79 1.02
C GLN A 14 -5.17 -18.96 2.55
N SER A 15 -4.42 -18.13 3.27
CA SER A 15 -4.33 -18.20 4.74
C SER A 15 -5.60 -17.78 5.50
N ILE A 16 -6.53 -17.07 4.84
CA ILE A 16 -7.79 -16.64 5.46
C ILE A 16 -8.89 -17.66 5.12
N GLU A 17 -9.27 -18.48 6.12
CA GLU A 17 -10.45 -19.34 6.03
C GLU A 17 -11.71 -18.49 5.86
N THR A 18 -12.47 -18.75 4.80
CA THR A 18 -13.76 -18.08 4.56
C THR A 18 -14.75 -18.53 5.63
N PRO A 19 -15.41 -17.61 6.37
CA PRO A 19 -16.43 -17.99 7.34
C PRO A 19 -17.52 -18.82 6.64
N LYS A 20 -17.82 -20.01 7.17
CA LYS A 20 -18.89 -20.88 6.64
C LYS A 20 -20.30 -20.30 6.82
N ASN A 21 -20.43 -19.21 7.58
CA ASN A 21 -21.70 -18.59 7.92
C ASN A 21 -21.95 -17.35 7.05
N ASN A 22 -23.15 -17.24 6.47
CA ASN A 22 -23.51 -16.24 5.45
C ASN A 22 -23.71 -14.81 6.01
N HIS A 23 -23.12 -14.47 7.15
CA HIS A 23 -23.25 -13.18 7.79
C HIS A 23 -22.31 -12.15 7.14
N PHE A 24 -22.89 -11.23 6.38
CA PHE A 24 -22.21 -10.16 5.64
C PHE A 24 -21.13 -9.44 6.47
N TRP A 25 -21.43 -9.05 7.71
CA TRP A 25 -20.49 -8.30 8.57
C TRP A 25 -19.29 -9.12 9.05
N GLN A 26 -19.43 -10.44 9.23
CA GLN A 26 -18.30 -11.31 9.61
C GLN A 26 -17.38 -11.54 8.42
N ASN A 27 -17.96 -11.75 7.24
CA ASN A 27 -17.21 -11.84 5.99
C ASN A 27 -16.49 -10.53 5.69
N LEU A 28 -17.16 -9.39 5.83
CA LEU A 28 -16.55 -8.07 5.63
C LEU A 28 -15.32 -7.89 6.52
N LYS A 29 -15.44 -8.16 7.82
CA LYS A 29 -14.29 -8.08 8.76
C LYS A 29 -13.12 -8.99 8.38
N ALA A 30 -13.38 -10.17 7.81
CA ALA A 30 -12.34 -11.08 7.37
C ALA A 30 -11.60 -10.62 6.10
N PHE A 31 -12.23 -9.79 5.26
CA PHE A 31 -11.68 -9.33 3.97
C PHE A 31 -11.29 -7.84 3.94
N LEU A 32 -11.49 -7.09 5.03
CA LEU A 32 -11.09 -5.68 5.11
C LEU A 32 -9.57 -5.49 5.15
N GLY A 33 -8.83 -6.46 5.69
CA GLY A 33 -7.39 -6.38 5.90
C GLY A 33 -6.56 -6.08 4.63
N PRO A 34 -6.72 -6.86 3.55
CA PRO A 34 -6.05 -6.57 2.28
C PRO A 34 -6.42 -5.21 1.69
N GLY A 35 -7.66 -4.75 1.89
CA GLY A 35 -8.09 -3.43 1.46
C GLY A 35 -7.38 -2.30 2.21
N ALA A 36 -7.21 -2.43 3.53
CA ALA A 36 -6.47 -1.48 4.35
C ALA A 36 -4.99 -1.39 3.95
N LEU A 37 -4.36 -2.55 3.66
CA LEU A 37 -2.98 -2.62 3.17
C LEU A 37 -2.78 -1.89 1.83
N VAL A 38 -3.76 -1.92 0.94
CA VAL A 38 -3.70 -1.14 -0.32
C VAL A 38 -4.00 0.34 -0.05
N ALA A 39 -4.98 0.64 0.80
CA ALA A 39 -5.42 2.01 1.05
C ALA A 39 -4.35 2.87 1.74
N VAL A 40 -3.55 2.31 2.65
CA VAL A 40 -2.49 3.07 3.33
C VAL A 40 -1.45 3.63 2.35
N GLY A 41 -1.17 2.91 1.25
CA GLY A 41 -0.26 3.39 0.20
C GLY A 41 -0.78 4.61 -0.58
N TYR A 42 -2.09 4.90 -0.52
CA TYR A 42 -2.67 6.13 -1.06
C TYR A 42 -2.66 7.28 -0.03
N MET A 43 -2.07 7.09 1.14
CA MET A 43 -1.96 8.10 2.20
C MET A 43 -0.48 8.45 2.50
N ASP A 44 0.40 8.25 1.52
CA ASP A 44 1.82 8.50 1.63
C ASP A 44 2.16 10.00 1.70
N PRO A 45 3.28 10.40 2.35
CA PRO A 45 3.68 11.79 2.46
C PRO A 45 3.88 12.52 1.12
N GLY A 46 4.16 11.78 0.03
CA GLY A 46 4.35 12.35 -1.30
C GLY A 46 3.09 13.04 -1.82
N ASN A 47 1.91 12.48 -1.52
CA ASN A 47 0.65 13.05 -1.94
C ASN A 47 0.14 14.19 -1.02
N TRP A 48 0.62 14.25 0.24
CA TRP A 48 0.25 15.32 1.18
C TRP A 48 0.78 16.67 0.74
N ILE A 49 2.03 16.74 0.29
CA ILE A 49 2.68 18.00 -0.11
C ILE A 49 1.87 18.65 -1.24
N THR A 50 1.53 17.87 -2.27
CA THR A 50 0.76 18.38 -3.41
C THR A 50 -0.65 18.77 -3.03
N SER A 51 -1.31 18.02 -2.13
CA SER A 51 -2.65 18.32 -1.62
C SER A 51 -2.68 19.60 -0.77
N VAL A 52 -1.69 19.79 0.11
CA VAL A 52 -1.55 20.98 0.96
C VAL A 52 -1.25 22.21 0.11
N VAL A 53 -0.29 22.13 -0.82
CA VAL A 53 0.04 23.25 -1.73
C VAL A 53 -1.13 23.56 -2.66
N GLY A 54 -1.82 22.53 -3.16
CA GLY A 54 -3.02 22.67 -3.98
C GLY A 54 -4.17 23.35 -3.21
N GLY A 55 -4.39 22.97 -1.96
CA GLY A 55 -5.37 23.61 -1.07
C GLY A 55 -5.01 25.06 -0.73
N ALA A 56 -3.73 25.36 -0.49
CA ALA A 56 -3.28 26.73 -0.24
C ALA A 56 -3.48 27.66 -1.46
N SER A 57 -3.29 27.12 -2.67
CA SER A 57 -3.35 27.89 -3.93
C SER A 57 -4.77 27.98 -4.50
N TYR A 58 -5.54 26.88 -4.47
CA TYR A 58 -6.84 26.75 -5.14
C TYR A 58 -8.01 26.51 -4.16
N LYS A 59 -7.76 26.59 -2.85
CA LYS A 59 -8.77 26.35 -1.80
C LYS A 59 -9.48 25.02 -2.03
N TYR A 60 -10.81 25.03 -2.11
CA TYR A 60 -11.64 23.84 -2.23
C TYR A 60 -11.88 23.34 -3.66
N THR A 61 -11.38 24.04 -4.68
CA THR A 61 -11.68 23.70 -6.09
C THR A 61 -11.17 22.31 -6.49
N LEU A 62 -10.05 21.86 -5.91
CA LEU A 62 -9.44 20.56 -6.24
C LEU A 62 -10.12 19.37 -5.55
N LEU A 63 -11.05 19.60 -4.60
CA LEU A 63 -11.75 18.50 -3.90
C LEU A 63 -12.51 17.59 -4.86
N PHE A 64 -13.15 18.15 -5.89
CA PHE A 64 -13.85 17.35 -6.89
C PHE A 64 -12.89 16.46 -7.70
N VAL A 65 -11.69 16.96 -8.00
CA VAL A 65 -10.66 16.18 -8.71
C VAL A 65 -10.17 15.02 -7.84
N ILE A 66 -9.96 15.25 -6.54
CA ILE A 66 -9.59 14.21 -5.57
C ILE A 66 -10.67 13.12 -5.51
N LEU A 67 -11.94 13.50 -5.49
CA LEU A 67 -13.06 12.55 -5.48
C LEU A 67 -13.05 11.66 -6.74
N ILE A 68 -12.94 12.26 -7.93
CA ILE A 68 -12.91 11.50 -9.19
C ILE A 68 -11.68 10.59 -9.27
N SER A 69 -10.51 11.07 -8.86
CA SER A 69 -9.28 10.26 -8.79
C SER A 69 -9.47 9.03 -7.87
N SER A 70 -10.10 9.22 -6.72
CA SER A 70 -10.40 8.15 -5.76
C SER A 70 -11.37 7.11 -6.32
N LEU A 71 -12.40 7.53 -7.06
CA LEU A 71 -13.33 6.61 -7.73
C LEU A 71 -12.64 5.75 -8.79
N ILE A 72 -11.76 6.35 -9.59
CA ILE A 72 -10.97 5.63 -10.60
C ILE A 72 -10.04 4.62 -9.92
N ALA A 73 -9.34 5.03 -8.86
CA ALA A 73 -8.47 4.14 -8.10
C ALA A 73 -9.25 2.93 -7.54
N MET A 74 -10.42 3.16 -6.93
CA MET A 74 -11.27 2.07 -6.44
C MET A 74 -11.69 1.11 -7.56
N GLN A 75 -12.07 1.61 -8.74
CA GLN A 75 -12.46 0.76 -9.86
C GLN A 75 -11.29 -0.11 -10.35
N LEU A 76 -10.08 0.45 -10.45
CA LEU A 76 -8.89 -0.29 -10.88
C LEU A 76 -8.46 -1.34 -9.84
N GLN A 77 -8.49 -0.98 -8.55
CA GLN A 77 -8.15 -1.91 -7.46
C GLN A 77 -9.16 -3.06 -7.37
N GLN A 78 -10.46 -2.80 -7.60
CA GLN A 78 -11.47 -3.85 -7.70
C GLN A 78 -11.19 -4.82 -8.85
N MET A 79 -10.73 -4.32 -10.00
CA MET A 79 -10.36 -5.17 -11.14
C MET A 79 -9.12 -6.02 -10.83
N ALA A 80 -8.09 -5.42 -10.21
CA ALA A 80 -6.89 -6.14 -9.79
C ALA A 80 -7.22 -7.23 -8.75
N GLY A 81 -8.06 -6.91 -7.76
CA GLY A 81 -8.56 -7.88 -6.79
C GLY A 81 -9.36 -9.01 -7.43
N LYS A 82 -10.26 -8.68 -8.38
CA LYS A 82 -11.03 -9.68 -9.13
C LYS A 82 -10.13 -10.62 -9.93
N LEU A 83 -9.07 -10.08 -10.56
CA LEU A 83 -8.07 -10.89 -11.26
C LEU A 83 -7.42 -11.90 -10.29
N GLY A 84 -6.94 -11.44 -9.13
CA GLY A 84 -6.30 -12.30 -8.13
C GLY A 84 -7.23 -13.40 -7.58
N ILE A 85 -8.50 -13.06 -7.33
CA ILE A 85 -9.49 -14.02 -6.81
C ILE A 85 -9.87 -15.06 -7.88
N VAL A 86 -10.15 -14.63 -9.12
CA VAL A 86 -10.66 -15.50 -10.19
C VAL A 86 -9.53 -16.35 -10.79
N THR A 87 -8.40 -15.74 -11.12
CA THR A 87 -7.32 -16.43 -11.84
C THR A 87 -6.32 -17.12 -10.93
N ARG A 88 -6.35 -16.80 -9.61
CA ARG A 88 -5.37 -17.26 -8.62
C ARG A 88 -3.92 -16.89 -8.96
N MET A 89 -3.74 -15.87 -9.80
CA MET A 89 -2.47 -15.32 -10.22
C MET A 89 -2.43 -13.84 -9.84
N ASP A 90 -1.24 -13.34 -9.51
CA ASP A 90 -1.03 -11.90 -9.42
C ASP A 90 -0.96 -11.25 -10.82
N LEU A 91 -1.08 -9.92 -10.87
CA LEU A 91 -1.07 -9.18 -12.13
C LEU A 91 0.25 -9.35 -12.90
N ALA A 92 1.38 -9.52 -12.19
CA ALA A 92 2.68 -9.72 -12.83
C ALA A 92 2.75 -11.11 -13.50
N GLN A 93 2.22 -12.15 -12.87
CA GLN A 93 2.10 -13.50 -13.41
C GLN A 93 1.14 -13.53 -14.60
N ALA A 94 -0.03 -12.90 -14.49
CA ALA A 94 -0.99 -12.81 -15.57
C ALA A 94 -0.40 -12.08 -16.79
N THR A 95 0.30 -10.97 -16.56
CA THR A 95 0.97 -10.22 -17.63
C THR A 95 2.12 -11.02 -18.24
N ALA A 96 2.96 -11.67 -17.42
CA ALA A 96 4.03 -12.53 -17.90
C ALA A 96 3.55 -13.74 -18.71
N HIS A 97 2.31 -14.19 -18.49
CA HIS A 97 1.72 -15.30 -19.25
C HIS A 97 1.24 -14.87 -20.65
N HIS A 98 0.75 -13.64 -20.79
CA HIS A 98 0.17 -13.12 -22.04
C HIS A 98 1.13 -12.23 -22.84
N ALA A 99 2.19 -11.72 -22.22
CA ALA A 99 3.15 -10.81 -22.83
C ALA A 99 4.44 -11.53 -23.31
N PRO A 100 5.09 -11.01 -24.37
CA PRO A 100 6.40 -11.51 -24.77
C PRO A 100 7.48 -11.20 -23.71
N LYS A 101 8.53 -12.01 -23.67
CA LYS A 101 9.58 -11.95 -22.63
C LYS A 101 10.23 -10.56 -22.48
N TRP A 102 10.43 -9.83 -23.58
CA TRP A 102 11.04 -8.49 -23.54
C TRP A 102 10.17 -7.49 -22.78
N LEU A 103 8.84 -7.49 -23.02
CA LEU A 103 7.89 -6.60 -22.36
C LEU A 103 7.81 -6.89 -20.86
N ARG A 104 7.88 -8.17 -20.46
CA ARG A 104 7.94 -8.55 -19.05
C ARG A 104 9.14 -7.91 -18.32
N HIS A 105 10.32 -7.91 -18.94
CA HIS A 105 11.50 -7.30 -18.32
C HIS A 105 11.38 -5.78 -18.23
N ILE A 106 10.82 -5.12 -19.24
CA ILE A 106 10.56 -3.69 -19.21
C ILE A 106 9.58 -3.33 -18.08
N LEU A 107 8.45 -4.05 -18.01
CA LEU A 107 7.45 -3.81 -16.97
C LEU A 107 8.00 -4.06 -15.57
N TRP A 108 8.87 -5.06 -15.41
CA TRP A 108 9.56 -5.30 -14.15
C TRP A 108 10.44 -4.11 -13.75
N VAL A 109 11.26 -3.58 -14.67
CA VAL A 109 12.10 -2.39 -14.40
C VAL A 109 11.25 -1.16 -14.05
N ILE A 110 10.13 -0.94 -14.77
CA ILE A 110 9.24 0.19 -14.49
C ILE A 110 8.62 0.08 -13.09
N VAL A 111 8.15 -1.11 -12.71
CA VAL A 111 7.57 -1.33 -11.38
C VAL A 111 8.63 -1.16 -10.30
N GLU A 112 9.85 -1.67 -10.50
CA GLU A 112 10.95 -1.51 -9.55
C GLU A 112 11.30 -0.03 -9.34
N LEU A 113 11.37 0.76 -10.42
CA LEU A 113 11.59 2.20 -10.36
C LEU A 113 10.44 2.93 -9.66
N ALA A 114 9.20 2.51 -9.89
CA ALA A 114 8.04 3.08 -9.21
C ALA A 114 8.08 2.81 -7.69
N LEU A 115 8.41 1.58 -7.28
CA LEU A 115 8.56 1.22 -5.86
C LEU A 115 9.70 2.01 -5.20
N MET A 116 10.85 2.16 -5.88
CA MET A 116 11.95 3.00 -5.39
C MET A 116 11.54 4.47 -5.21
N ALA A 117 10.70 5.00 -6.11
CA ALA A 117 10.22 6.38 -6.00
C ALA A 117 9.26 6.56 -4.81
N THR A 118 8.37 5.59 -4.57
CA THR A 118 7.47 5.60 -3.40
C THR A 118 8.27 5.50 -2.09
N ASP A 119 9.24 4.58 -2.02
CA ASP A 119 10.10 4.41 -0.85
C ASP A 119 10.89 5.69 -0.53
N LEU A 120 11.43 6.36 -1.56
CA LEU A 120 12.11 7.64 -1.39
C LEU A 120 11.20 8.73 -0.78
N ALA A 121 9.92 8.77 -1.17
CA ALA A 121 8.96 9.71 -0.60
C ALA A 121 8.65 9.40 0.87
N GLU A 122 8.55 8.12 1.23
CA GLU A 122 8.33 7.68 2.62
C GLU A 122 9.53 8.00 3.52
N VAL A 123 10.75 7.74 3.04
CA VAL A 123 12.00 8.04 3.77
C VAL A 123 12.13 9.55 4.01
N LEU A 124 11.89 10.37 2.98
CA LEU A 124 11.96 11.83 3.11
C LEU A 124 10.87 12.36 4.05
N GLY A 125 9.63 11.87 3.92
CA GLY A 125 8.53 12.26 4.81
C GLY A 125 8.82 11.91 6.27
N SER A 126 9.31 10.69 6.52
CA SER A 126 9.69 10.22 7.86
C SER A 126 10.86 11.01 8.44
N ALA A 127 11.88 11.31 7.63
CA ALA A 127 13.03 12.10 8.08
C ALA A 127 12.63 13.54 8.46
N ILE A 128 11.75 14.17 7.67
CA ILE A 128 11.21 15.50 7.99
C ILE A 128 10.36 15.44 9.26
N ALA A 129 9.52 14.41 9.41
CA ALA A 129 8.71 14.22 10.62
C ALA A 129 9.59 14.07 11.88
N LEU A 130 10.67 13.27 11.82
CA LEU A 130 11.63 13.12 12.92
C LEU A 130 12.35 14.44 13.23
N HIS A 131 12.71 15.20 12.20
CA HIS A 131 13.32 16.51 12.38
C HIS A 131 12.38 17.49 13.10
N LEU A 132 11.10 17.53 12.71
CA LEU A 132 10.11 18.43 13.30
C LEU A 132 9.68 18.01 14.71
N LEU A 133 9.57 16.70 14.98
CA LEU A 133 9.11 16.18 16.27
C LEU A 133 10.21 16.19 17.35
N PHE A 134 11.44 15.83 16.98
CA PHE A 134 12.52 15.61 17.93
C PHE A 134 13.70 16.57 17.77
N GLY A 135 13.68 17.45 16.75
CA GLY A 135 14.77 18.38 16.47
C GLY A 135 16.05 17.71 15.94
N ILE A 136 15.98 16.44 15.54
CA ILE A 136 17.14 15.66 15.07
C ILE A 136 17.58 16.21 13.70
N PRO A 137 18.88 16.47 13.44
CA PRO A 137 19.35 16.90 12.13
C PRO A 137 18.91 15.95 11.01
N ILE A 138 18.52 16.48 9.85
CA ILE A 138 17.96 15.70 8.72
C ILE A 138 18.85 14.52 8.34
N MET A 139 20.17 14.72 8.27
CA MET A 139 21.12 13.64 7.98
C MET A 139 21.01 12.48 9.00
N GLY A 140 20.90 12.80 10.29
CA GLY A 140 20.71 11.81 11.34
C GLY A 140 19.34 11.13 11.25
N ALA A 141 18.30 11.88 10.92
CA ALA A 141 16.95 11.34 10.72
C ALA A 141 16.89 10.32 9.56
N ILE A 142 17.56 10.60 8.43
CA ILE A 142 17.67 9.67 7.30
C ILE A 142 18.39 8.37 7.70
N PHE A 143 19.45 8.44 8.50
CA PHE A 143 20.11 7.23 9.00
C PHE A 143 19.20 6.41 9.93
N ILE A 144 18.36 7.08 10.72
CA ILE A 144 17.38 6.41 11.59
C ILE A 144 16.31 5.72 10.74
N THR A 145 15.84 6.35 9.65
CA THR A 145 14.82 5.73 8.80
C THR A 145 15.33 4.45 8.16
N VAL A 146 16.62 4.31 7.83
CA VAL A 146 17.20 3.03 7.33
C VAL A 146 17.00 1.85 8.30
N LEU A 147 16.79 2.11 9.60
CA LEU A 147 16.49 1.07 10.57
C LEU A 147 15.07 0.50 10.45
N ASP A 148 14.21 1.09 9.61
CA ASP A 148 12.86 0.60 9.33
C ASP A 148 12.84 -0.80 8.74
N VAL A 149 13.88 -1.23 8.01
CA VAL A 149 14.02 -2.59 7.49
C VAL A 149 14.02 -3.59 8.65
N PHE A 150 14.70 -3.29 9.76
CA PHE A 150 14.69 -4.15 10.94
C PHE A 150 13.31 -4.18 11.61
N LEU A 151 12.62 -3.04 11.61
CA LEU A 151 11.25 -2.94 12.11
C LEU A 151 10.28 -3.76 11.26
N LEU A 152 10.38 -3.69 9.93
CA LEU A 152 9.60 -4.47 8.98
C LEU A 152 9.86 -5.98 9.15
N LEU A 153 11.13 -6.39 9.24
CA LEU A 153 11.50 -7.79 9.52
C LEU A 153 10.94 -8.28 10.86
N GLY A 154 10.87 -7.42 11.87
CA GLY A 154 10.22 -7.71 13.15
C GLY A 154 8.70 -7.90 13.01
N ILE A 155 8.04 -7.00 12.28
CA ILE A 155 6.59 -7.01 12.05
C ILE A 155 6.15 -8.22 11.22
N MET A 156 6.94 -8.62 10.21
CA MET A 156 6.64 -9.80 9.39
C MET A 156 6.51 -11.09 10.22
N LYS A 157 7.20 -11.19 11.36
CA LYS A 157 7.09 -12.35 12.27
C LYS A 157 5.79 -12.41 13.06
N LEU A 158 5.02 -11.32 13.11
CA LEU A 158 3.79 -11.22 13.92
C LEU A 158 2.56 -11.85 13.25
N GLY A 159 2.65 -12.19 11.97
CA GLY A 159 1.57 -12.80 11.18
C GLY A 159 0.58 -11.78 10.60
N PHE A 160 0.00 -12.11 9.45
CA PHE A 160 -0.73 -11.17 8.58
C PHE A 160 -1.89 -10.42 9.26
N LYS A 161 -2.69 -11.11 10.10
CA LYS A 161 -3.81 -10.48 10.82
C LYS A 161 -3.37 -9.35 11.75
N LYS A 162 -2.18 -9.45 12.35
CA LYS A 162 -1.65 -8.39 13.23
C LYS A 162 -1.14 -7.20 12.41
N ILE A 163 -0.52 -7.47 11.26
CA ILE A 163 -0.05 -6.43 10.34
C ILE A 163 -1.24 -5.61 9.84
N GLU A 164 -2.31 -6.27 9.39
CA GLU A 164 -3.55 -5.60 8.96
C GLU A 164 -4.15 -4.72 10.06
N ALA A 165 -4.14 -5.19 11.31
CA ALA A 165 -4.61 -4.40 12.46
C ALA A 165 -3.72 -3.17 12.71
N ILE A 166 -2.40 -3.32 12.69
CA ILE A 166 -1.44 -2.22 12.86
C ILE A 166 -1.66 -1.14 11.79
N VAL A 167 -1.77 -1.56 10.53
CA VAL A 167 -2.01 -0.65 9.39
C VAL A 167 -3.36 0.06 9.53
N SER A 168 -4.41 -0.66 9.92
CA SER A 168 -5.73 -0.06 10.17
C SER A 168 -5.68 0.97 11.30
N THR A 169 -4.92 0.71 12.36
CA THR A 169 -4.71 1.67 13.44
C THR A 169 -3.97 2.92 12.95
N LEU A 170 -2.90 2.76 12.15
CA LEU A 170 -2.15 3.88 11.57
C LEU A 170 -3.05 4.80 10.72
N ILE A 171 -3.87 4.22 9.83
CA ILE A 171 -4.84 4.97 9.01
C ILE A 171 -5.78 5.78 9.92
N PHE A 172 -6.32 5.15 10.97
CA PHE A 172 -7.26 5.81 11.88
C PHE A 172 -6.58 6.94 12.67
N THR A 173 -5.33 6.74 13.11
CA THR A 173 -4.55 7.77 13.78
C THR A 173 -4.32 8.99 12.87
N ILE A 174 -3.90 8.78 11.62
CA ILE A 174 -3.69 9.86 10.65
C ILE A 174 -5.01 10.63 10.42
N LEU A 175 -6.11 9.91 10.22
CA LEU A 175 -7.42 10.50 9.99
C LEU A 175 -7.88 11.36 11.17
N LEU A 176 -7.73 10.87 12.41
CA LEU A 176 -8.09 11.63 13.60
C LEU A 176 -7.27 12.92 13.74
N ILE A 177 -5.97 12.87 13.44
CA ILE A 177 -5.09 14.03 13.52
C ILE A 177 -5.54 15.11 12.52
N PHE A 178 -5.80 14.73 11.26
CA PHE A 178 -6.21 15.69 10.22
C PHE A 178 -7.65 16.21 10.37
N VAL A 179 -8.54 15.47 11.00
CA VAL A 179 -9.92 15.94 11.25
C VAL A 179 -10.00 16.87 12.45
N TYR A 180 -9.11 16.69 13.43
CA TYR A 180 -9.05 17.55 14.61
C TYR A 180 -8.46 18.94 14.29
N PHE A 181 -7.51 19.00 13.35
CA PHE A 181 -6.87 20.23 12.88
C PHE A 181 -7.68 20.93 11.77
#